data_AF-A0A8J3IJS4-F1
#
_entry.id   AF-A0A8J3IJS4-F1
#
_cell.length_a   1.000
_cell.length_b   1.000
_cell.length_c   1.000
_cell.angle_alpha   90.00
_cell.angle_beta   90.00
_cell.angle_gamma   90.00
#
_symmetry.space_group_name_H-M   'P 1'
#
loop_
_entity.id
_entity.type
_entity.pdbx_description
1 polymer ?
#
loop_
_entity_poly.entity_id
_entity_poly.type
_entity_poly.pdbx_seq_one_letter_code
_entity_poly.pdbx_strand_id
1 'polypeptide(L)'
;MAESLLAGIQRQQIEIAVGELLLSSDHYMQTSIVERIRHLIAHADATLDITRFSDMAREELVEMGLLPPTWITGEEHDASEQ
;
A
#
# COMPACT_ATOMS: atom_id res chain seq x y z
N MET A 1 2.99 -12.91 -11.39
CA MET A 1 3.88 -13.86 -10.67
C MET A 1 3.21 -14.20 -9.36
N ALA A 2 3.42 -15.40 -8.79
CA ALA A 2 2.85 -15.73 -7.49
C ALA A 2 3.53 -14.87 -6.39
N GLU A 3 2.73 -14.25 -5.53
CA GLU A 3 3.20 -13.48 -4.38
C GLU A 3 4.04 -14.39 -3.46
N SER A 4 5.22 -13.91 -3.05
CA SER A 4 6.05 -14.62 -2.08
C SER A 4 5.44 -14.56 -0.68
N LEU A 5 5.82 -15.49 0.20
CA LEU A 5 5.38 -15.45 1.61
C LEU A 5 5.80 -14.13 2.28
N LEU A 6 7.00 -13.63 1.96
CA LEU A 6 7.50 -12.37 2.49
C LEU A 6 6.66 -11.18 2.00
N ALA A 7 6.33 -11.14 0.72
CA ALA A 7 5.45 -10.13 0.15
C ALA A 7 4.08 -10.11 0.86
N GLY A 8 3.50 -11.29 1.13
CA GLY A 8 2.24 -11.38 1.88
C GLY A 8 2.33 -10.81 3.31
N ILE A 9 3.47 -11.02 3.99
CA ILE A 9 3.72 -10.44 5.33
C ILE A 9 3.89 -8.92 5.23
N GLN A 10 4.67 -8.44 4.26
CA GLN A 10 4.87 -7.00 4.05
C GLN A 10 3.57 -6.28 3.71
N ARG A 11 2.71 -6.89 2.87
CA ARG A 11 1.36 -6.39 2.60
C ARG A 11 0.56 -6.20 3.88
N GLN A 12 0.54 -7.21 4.75
CA GLN A 12 -0.16 -7.14 6.03
C GLN A 12 0.42 -6.04 6.93
N GLN A 13 1.74 -5.87 6.98
CA GLN A 13 2.38 -4.79 7.75
C GLN A 13 1.99 -3.39 7.23
N ILE A 14 1.93 -3.23 5.90
CA ILE A 14 1.49 -1.98 5.26
C ILE A 14 0.02 -1.72 5.60
N GLU A 15 -0.86 -2.71 5.50
CA GLU A 15 -2.29 -2.54 5.85
C GLU A 15 -2.50 -2.16 7.31
N ILE A 16 -1.78 -2.82 8.23
CA ILE A 16 -1.83 -2.46 9.65
C ILE A 16 -1.39 -1.01 9.84
N ALA A 17 -0.31 -0.60 9.17
CA ALA A 17 0.19 0.77 9.28
C ALA A 17 -0.79 1.80 8.71
N VAL A 18 -1.48 1.51 7.61
CA VAL A 18 -2.55 2.37 7.10
C VAL A 18 -3.71 2.44 8.10
N GLY A 19 -4.11 1.32 8.69
CA GLY A 19 -5.13 1.32 9.74
C GLY A 19 -4.74 2.17 10.95
N GLU A 20 -3.47 2.10 11.39
CA GLU A 20 -2.94 2.95 12.45
C GLU A 20 -2.97 4.43 12.07
N LEU A 21 -2.66 4.77 10.81
CA LEU A 21 -2.71 6.15 10.31
C LEU A 21 -4.13 6.71 10.42
N LEU A 22 -5.11 5.96 9.91
CA LEU A 22 -6.53 6.34 9.89
C LEU A 22 -7.14 6.51 11.28
N LEU A 23 -6.66 5.74 12.26
CA LEU A 23 -7.13 5.77 13.63
C LEU A 23 -6.37 6.79 14.51
N SER A 24 -5.24 7.31 14.02
CA SER A 24 -4.45 8.30 14.74
C SER A 24 -4.99 9.70 14.50
N SER A 25 -5.11 10.50 15.57
CA SER A 25 -5.48 11.92 15.51
C SER A 25 -4.33 12.87 15.89
N ASP A 26 -3.21 12.32 16.36
CA ASP A 26 -2.02 13.09 16.70
C ASP A 26 -1.14 13.28 15.46
N HIS A 27 -0.83 14.54 15.14
CA HIS A 27 -0.09 14.90 13.94
C HIS A 27 1.33 14.31 13.88
N TYR A 28 2.03 14.25 15.02
CA TYR A 28 3.38 13.69 15.06
C TYR A 28 3.35 12.17 14.90
N MET A 29 2.36 11.51 15.51
CA MET A 29 2.14 10.08 15.32
C MET A 29 1.79 9.77 13.87
N GLN A 30 0.84 10.49 13.27
CA GLN A 30 0.50 10.34 11.85
C GLN A 30 1.74 10.50 10.97
N THR A 31 2.56 11.53 11.19
CA THR A 31 3.81 11.73 10.44
C THR A 31 4.75 10.52 10.58
N SER A 32 4.93 9.99 11.79
CA SER A 32 5.78 8.81 12.01
C SER A 32 5.25 7.55 11.31
N ILE A 33 3.93 7.38 11.28
CA ILE A 33 3.27 6.25 10.62
C ILE A 33 3.44 6.37 9.10
N VAL A 34 3.24 7.56 8.53
CA VAL A 34 3.48 7.82 7.10
C VAL A 34 4.91 7.45 6.71
N GLU A 35 5.93 7.89 7.46
CA GLU A 35 7.32 7.53 7.14
C GLU A 35 7.58 6.01 7.23
N ARG A 36 6.94 5.33 8.19
CA ARG A 36 7.02 3.86 8.30
C ARG A 36 6.38 3.18 7.08
N ILE A 37 5.23 3.67 6.60
CA ILE A 37 4.57 3.16 5.38
C ILE A 37 5.49 3.37 4.17
N ARG A 38 6.08 4.58 4.01
CA ARG A 38 7.04 4.85 2.93
C ARG A 38 8.20 3.88 2.95
N HIS A 39 8.77 3.64 4.13
CA HIS A 39 9.88 2.70 4.30
C HIS A 39 9.49 1.28 3.90
N LEU A 40 8.33 0.79 4.34
CA LEU A 40 7.84 -0.55 4.00
C LEU A 40 7.62 -0.73 2.50
N ILE A 41 7.04 0.27 1.82
CA ILE A 41 6.80 0.23 0.38
C ILE A 41 8.11 0.30 -0.41
N ALA A 42 9.04 1.19 -0.01
CA ALA A 42 10.32 1.35 -0.70
C ALA A 42 11.19 0.07 -0.66
N HIS A 43 10.98 -0.79 0.34
CA HIS A 43 11.70 -2.06 0.51
C HIS A 43 10.77 -3.27 0.34
N ALA A 44 9.61 -3.08 -0.27
CA ALA A 44 8.70 -4.16 -0.57
C ALA A 44 9.36 -5.15 -1.54
N ASP A 45 9.11 -6.43 -1.31
CA ASP A 45 9.46 -7.48 -2.23
C ASP A 45 8.80 -7.22 -3.59
N ALA A 46 9.53 -7.48 -4.68
CA ALA A 46 9.05 -7.18 -6.03
C ALA A 46 7.81 -7.97 -6.44
N THR A 47 7.45 -9.03 -5.69
CA THR A 47 6.24 -9.82 -5.90
C THR A 47 5.03 -9.32 -5.10
N LEU A 48 5.16 -8.21 -4.37
CA LEU A 48 4.06 -7.58 -3.63
C LEU A 48 2.91 -7.22 -4.59
N ASP A 49 1.78 -7.88 -4.37
CA ASP A 49 0.58 -7.71 -5.19
C ASP A 49 -0.29 -6.59 -4.62
N ILE A 50 -0.17 -5.40 -5.22
CA ILE A 50 -0.90 -4.20 -4.82
C ILE A 50 -2.42 -4.40 -4.91
N THR A 51 -2.89 -5.25 -5.83
CA THR A 51 -4.33 -5.50 -6.01
C THR A 51 -4.96 -6.23 -4.83
N ARG A 52 -4.14 -6.85 -3.97
CA ARG A 52 -4.59 -7.56 -2.76
C ARG A 52 -4.69 -6.68 -1.52
N PHE A 53 -4.28 -5.42 -1.60
CA PHE A 53 -4.63 -4.45 -0.56
C PHE A 53 -6.14 -4.26 -0.51
N SER A 54 -6.68 -4.01 0.68
CA SER A 54 -8.07 -3.54 0.80
C SER A 54 -8.27 -2.23 0.03
N ASP A 55 -9.50 -1.99 -0.43
CA ASP A 55 -9.84 -0.79 -1.22
C ASP A 55 -9.46 0.49 -0.46
N MET A 56 -9.81 0.55 0.83
CA MET A 56 -9.43 1.66 1.73
C MET A 56 -7.92 1.84 1.81
N ALA A 57 -7.14 0.76 1.91
CA ALA A 57 -5.69 0.89 1.95
C ALA A 57 -5.12 1.42 0.63
N ARG A 58 -5.66 1.01 -0.53
CA ARG A 58 -5.22 1.54 -1.82
C ARG A 58 -5.55 3.02 -1.97
N GLU A 59 -6.74 3.45 -1.58
CA GLU A 59 -7.15 4.85 -1.61
C GLU A 59 -6.20 5.73 -0.79
N GLU A 60 -5.96 5.37 0.47
CA GLU A 60 -5.05 6.11 1.36
C GLU A 60 -3.61 6.15 0.82
N LEU A 61 -3.11 5.02 0.31
CA LEU A 61 -1.77 4.96 -0.28
C LEU A 61 -1.64 5.85 -1.53
N VAL A 62 -2.71 6.00 -2.32
CA VAL A 62 -2.73 6.94 -3.44
C VAL A 62 -2.82 8.39 -2.98
N GLU A 63 -3.65 8.71 -2.00
CA GLU A 63 -3.75 10.06 -1.44
C GLU A 63 -2.41 10.53 -0.87
N MET A 64 -1.64 9.63 -0.26
CA MET A 64 -0.27 9.88 0.21
C MET A 64 0.77 9.96 -0.92
N GLY A 65 0.40 9.66 -2.17
CA GLY A 65 1.30 9.61 -3.32
C GLY A 65 2.28 8.44 -3.30
N LEU A 66 1.96 7.37 -2.56
CA LEU A 66 2.79 6.15 -2.46
C LEU A 66 2.42 5.09 -3.49
N LEU A 67 1.21 5.19 -4.05
CA LEU A 67 0.78 4.43 -5.22
C LEU A 67 0.24 5.38 -6.29
N PRO A 68 0.33 5.02 -7.59
CA PRO A 68 -0.25 5.84 -8.63
C PRO A 68 -1.80 5.77 -8.63
N PRO A 69 -2.49 6.81 -9.13
CA PRO A 69 -3.96 6.89 -9.11
C PRO A 69 -4.68 5.77 -9.86
N THR A 70 -3.98 5.09 -10.76
CA THR A 70 -4.47 3.97 -11.56
C THR A 70 -4.91 2.77 -10.73
N TRP A 71 -4.62 2.73 -9.43
CA TRP A 71 -5.00 1.64 -8.52
C TRP A 71 -6.30 1.86 -7.73
N ILE A 72 -6.98 3.00 -7.95
CA ILE A 72 -8.27 3.32 -7.30
C ILE A 72 -9.45 2.76 -8.12
N THR A 73 -9.35 2.76 -9.45
CA THR A 73 -10.42 2.26 -10.32
C THR A 73 -10.27 0.76 -10.54
N GLY A 74 -11.32 0.00 -10.23
CA GLY A 74 -11.45 -1.43 -10.57
C GLY A 74 -11.59 -1.71 -12.07
N GLU A 75 -10.92 -0.92 -12.93
CA GLU A 75 -10.75 -1.26 -14.33
C GLU A 75 -9.62 -2.28 -14.40
N GLU A 76 -9.98 -3.49 -14.88
CA GLU A 76 -9.06 -4.58 -15.14
C GLU A 76 -7.85 -4.04 -15.91
N HIS A 77 -6.68 -4.17 -15.29
CA HIS A 77 -5.41 -3.89 -15.93
C HIS A 77 -5.19 -4.99 -16.98
N ASP A 78 -5.70 -4.77 -18.20
CA ASP A 78 -5.20 -5.45 -19.39
C ASP A 78 -3.77 -4.96 -19.60
N ALA A 79 -2.81 -5.68 -19.01
CA ALA A 79 -1.40 -5.57 -19.31
C ALA A 79 -1.14 -6.17 -20.71
N SER A 80 -1.80 -5.60 -21.73
CA SER A 80 -1.49 -5.82 -23.12
C SER A 80 -0.87 -4.54 -23.68
N GLU A 81 0.32 -4.72 -24.27
CA GLU A 81 1.16 -3.75 -25.00
C GLU A 81 2.06 -2.88 -24.09
N GLN A 82 3.39 -3.04 -24.10
CA GLN A 82 4.31 -3.19 -25.24
C GLN A 82 5.51 -4.08 -24.95
#